data_AF-A0A9N7U0X1-F1
#
_entry.id   AF-A0A9N7U0X1-F1
#
_cell.length_a   1.000
_cell.length_b   1.000
_cell.length_c   1.000
_cell.angle_alpha   90.00
_cell.angle_beta   90.00
_cell.angle_gamma   90.00
#
_symmetry.space_group_name_H-M   'P 1'
#
loop_
_entity.id
_entity.type
_entity.pdbx_description
1 polymer ?
#
loop_
_entity_poly.entity_id
_entity_poly.type
_entity_poly.pdbx_seq_one_letter_code
_entity_poly.pdbx_strand_id
1 'polypeptide(L)'
;MSELNTLCIKLGVNCFKDNEYQFLHEYCTAMKPLTAVLDILQGDCPYGTLLPKLEVLMQKTLAVKDALSRMTAGLPDAMVQVAETSHTSALKENTNARGKTYNRVETESTDTT
;
A
#
# COMPACT_ATOMS: atom_id res chain seq x y z
N MET A 1 -0.54 5.23 21.64
CA MET A 1 -1.96 4.93 21.35
C MET A 1 -2.80 6.20 21.34
N SER A 2 -2.96 6.92 22.46
CA SER A 2 -3.82 8.11 22.54
C SER A 2 -3.27 9.36 21.85
N GLU A 3 -1.97 9.62 21.90
CA GLU A 3 -1.40 10.88 21.38
C GLU A 3 -1.49 11.02 19.85
N LEU A 4 -1.17 9.95 19.10
CA LEU A 4 -1.24 9.97 17.63
C LEU A 4 -2.69 10.08 17.15
N ASN A 5 -3.62 9.35 17.77
CA ASN A 5 -5.04 9.48 17.46
C ASN A 5 -5.60 10.85 17.92
N THR A 6 -5.09 11.43 19.02
CA THR A 6 -5.43 12.80 19.43
C THR A 6 -4.97 13.82 18.39
N LEU A 7 -3.78 13.61 17.80
CA LEU A 7 -3.29 14.41 16.68
C LEU A 7 -4.16 14.23 15.44
N CYS A 8 -4.55 13.00 15.08
CA CYS A 8 -5.46 12.74 13.97
C CYS A 8 -6.79 13.50 14.13
N ILE A 9 -7.38 13.48 15.34
CA ILE A 9 -8.60 14.22 15.66
C ILE A 9 -8.38 15.74 15.51
N LYS A 10 -7.27 16.28 16.03
CA LYS A 10 -6.92 17.71 15.89
C LYS A 10 -6.68 18.13 14.42
N LEU A 11 -6.15 17.23 13.61
CA LEU A 11 -5.86 17.43 12.19
C LEU A 11 -7.07 17.13 11.28
N GLY A 12 -8.19 16.65 11.85
CA GLY A 12 -9.39 16.29 11.09
C GLY A 12 -9.21 15.08 10.15
N VAL A 13 -8.21 14.22 10.42
CA VAL A 13 -7.92 13.03 9.62
C VAL A 13 -8.37 11.76 10.35
N ASN A 14 -8.65 10.70 9.57
CA ASN A 14 -9.07 9.43 10.13
C ASN A 14 -8.02 8.86 11.10
N CYS A 15 -8.49 8.39 12.25
CA CYS A 15 -7.64 7.74 13.24
C CYS A 15 -7.17 6.37 12.74
N PHE A 16 -5.99 5.97 13.17
CA PHE A 16 -5.43 4.66 12.84
C PHE A 16 -6.20 3.55 13.53
N LYS A 17 -6.49 2.48 12.80
CA LYS A 17 -7.01 1.22 13.34
C LYS A 17 -5.88 0.42 13.98
N ASP A 18 -6.20 -0.52 14.87
CA ASP A 18 -5.19 -1.33 15.57
C ASP A 18 -4.22 -2.04 14.60
N ASN A 19 -4.73 -2.59 13.50
CA ASN A 19 -3.93 -3.29 12.50
C ASN A 19 -2.95 -2.35 11.77
N GLU A 20 -3.39 -1.12 11.46
CA GLU A 20 -2.55 -0.10 10.81
C GLU A 20 -1.48 0.40 11.77
N TYR A 21 -1.81 0.48 13.06
CA TYR A 21 -0.86 0.84 14.12
C TYR A 21 0.20 -0.24 14.32
N GLN A 22 -0.20 -1.52 14.28
CA GLN A 22 0.73 -2.65 14.36
C GLN A 22 1.69 -2.65 13.17
N PHE A 23 1.17 -2.43 11.95
CA PHE A 23 2.00 -2.26 10.76
C PHE A 23 2.98 -1.09 10.90
N LEU A 24 2.51 0.09 11.35
CA LEU A 24 3.35 1.27 11.53
C LEU A 24 4.46 1.03 12.55
N HIS A 25 4.16 0.33 13.65
CA HIS A 25 5.14 -0.03 14.66
C HIS A 25 6.22 -0.95 14.10
N GLU A 26 5.82 -1.97 13.34
CA GLU A 26 6.74 -2.92 12.71
C GLU A 26 7.58 -2.25 11.61
N TYR A 27 6.96 -1.37 10.82
CA TYR A 27 7.63 -0.51 9.85
C TYR A 27 8.68 0.38 10.49
N CYS A 28 8.35 1.10 11.57
CA CYS A 28 9.31 1.93 12.31
C CYS A 28 10.46 1.08 12.88
N THR A 29 10.18 -0.14 13.33
CA THR A 29 11.20 -1.07 13.83
C THR A 29 12.15 -1.52 12.73
N ALA A 30 11.65 -1.82 11.54
CA ALA A 30 12.46 -2.16 10.36
C ALA A 30 13.25 -0.95 9.81
N MET A 31 12.67 0.25 9.88
CA MET A 31 13.30 1.49 9.40
C MET A 31 14.41 2.01 10.32
N LYS A 32 14.30 1.84 11.64
CA LYS A 32 15.33 2.29 12.61
C LYS A 32 16.78 1.93 12.25
N PRO A 33 17.14 0.67 11.93
CA PRO A 33 18.50 0.33 11.54
C PRO A 33 18.90 0.97 10.21
N LEU A 34 17.96 1.16 9.27
CA LEU A 34 18.24 1.84 8.00
C LEU A 34 18.56 3.32 8.22
N THR A 35 17.78 4.00 9.06
CA THR A 35 18.05 5.40 9.44
C THR A 35 19.39 5.55 10.16
N ALA A 36 19.74 4.62 11.06
CA ALA A 36 21.03 4.63 11.74
C ALA A 36 22.22 4.45 10.77
N VAL A 37 22.06 3.63 9.73
CA VAL A 37 23.06 3.51 8.67
C VAL A 37 23.14 4.80 7.86
N LEU A 38 22.01 5.39 7.45
CA LEU A 38 22.01 6.63 6.69
C LEU A 38 22.61 7.81 7.45
N ASP A 39 22.34 7.93 8.74
CA ASP A 39 22.92 8.96 9.62
C ASP A 39 24.45 8.86 9.68
N ILE A 40 24.95 7.63 9.80
CA ILE A 40 26.38 7.33 9.72
C ILE A 40 26.98 7.63 8.34
N LEU A 41 26.23 7.39 7.26
CA LEU A 41 26.67 7.64 5.89
C LEU A 41 26.67 9.14 5.56
N GLN A 42 25.80 9.91 6.21
CA GLN A 42 25.67 11.36 6.05
C GLN A 42 26.66 12.14 6.93
N GLY A 43 27.15 11.58 8.04
CA GLY A 43 28.32 12.09 8.75
C GLY A 43 29.60 11.66 8.03
N ASP A 44 30.58 12.56 7.87
CA ASP A 44 31.89 12.33 7.20
C ASP A 44 32.46 10.93 7.48
N CYS A 45 32.09 9.97 6.62
CA CYS A 45 32.37 8.56 6.85
C CYS A 45 33.59 8.21 6.02
N PRO A 46 34.78 8.04 6.63
CA PRO A 46 35.91 7.52 5.89
C PRO A 46 35.57 6.12 5.37
N TYR A 47 35.94 5.87 4.11
CA TYR A 47 35.64 4.64 3.36
C TYR A 47 35.96 3.35 4.13
N GLY A 48 36.92 3.38 5.06
CA GLY A 48 37.27 2.26 5.93
C GLY A 48 36.15 1.79 6.89
N THR A 49 35.20 2.66 7.23
CA THR A 49 34.02 2.32 8.05
C THR A 49 32.74 2.11 7.23
N LEU A 50 32.75 2.52 5.96
CA LEU A 50 31.66 2.32 5.01
C LEU A 50 31.51 0.85 4.63
N LEU A 51 32.63 0.20 4.26
CA LEU A 51 32.63 -1.20 3.82
C LEU A 51 32.06 -2.17 4.86
N PRO A 52 32.52 -2.15 6.14
CA PRO A 52 32.00 -3.05 7.16
C PRO A 52 30.51 -2.84 7.43
N LYS A 53 30.01 -1.60 7.30
CA LYS A 53 28.60 -1.29 7.51
C LYS A 53 27.73 -1.73 6.34
N LEU A 54 28.23 -1.58 5.11
CA LEU A 54 27.57 -2.12 3.92
C LEU A 54 27.47 -3.65 3.99
N GLU A 55 28.54 -4.30 4.46
CA GLU A 55 28.59 -5.76 4.58
C GLU A 55 27.63 -6.27 5.66
N VAL A 56 27.58 -5.63 6.83
CA VAL A 56 26.60 -5.93 7.88
C VAL A 56 25.16 -5.69 7.40
N LEU A 57 24.92 -4.62 6.65
CA LEU A 57 23.61 -4.33 6.07
C LEU A 57 23.20 -5.41 5.05
N MET A 58 24.12 -5.84 4.20
CA MET A 58 23.88 -6.92 3.23
C MET A 58 23.55 -8.23 3.93
N GLN A 59 24.29 -8.61 4.98
CA GLN A 59 24.01 -9.83 5.74
C GLN A 59 22.67 -9.77 6.47
N LYS A 60 22.33 -8.63 7.10
CA LYS A 60 21.03 -8.44 7.75
C LYS A 60 19.88 -8.53 6.74
N THR A 61 20.06 -7.95 5.56
CA THR A 61 19.07 -8.00 4.47
C THR A 61 18.90 -9.43 3.93
N LEU A 62 20.01 -10.17 3.75
CA LEU A 62 19.97 -11.57 3.33
C LEU A 62 19.27 -12.47 4.35
N ALA A 63 19.48 -12.22 5.65
CA ALA A 63 18.84 -12.99 6.71
C ALA A 63 17.31 -12.83 6.74
N VAL A 64 16.80 -11.66 6.35
CA VAL A 64 15.34 -11.41 6.31
C VAL A 64 14.71 -11.65 4.93
N LYS A 65 15.51 -11.83 3.87
CA LYS A 65 15.07 -12.01 2.49
C LYS A 65 14.03 -13.13 2.34
N ASP A 66 14.31 -14.30 2.90
CA ASP A 66 13.40 -15.46 2.74
C ASP A 66 12.11 -15.29 3.56
N ALA A 67 12.19 -14.62 4.72
CA ALA A 67 11.00 -14.27 5.51
C ALA A 67 10.13 -13.26 4.76
N LEU A 68 10.74 -12.21 4.22
CA LEU A 68 10.07 -11.19 3.42
C LEU A 68 9.43 -11.81 2.17
N SER A 69 10.17 -12.65 1.43
CA SER A 69 9.69 -13.31 0.23
C SER A 69 8.48 -14.22 0.51
N ARG A 70 8.50 -14.96 1.63
CA ARG A 70 7.33 -15.75 2.08
C ARG A 70 6.15 -14.86 2.48
N MET A 71 6.39 -13.75 3.16
CA MET A 71 5.33 -12.80 3.54
C MET A 71 4.69 -12.13 2.33
N THR A 72 5.47 -11.86 1.29
CA THR A 72 4.99 -11.21 0.06
C THR A 72 4.56 -12.19 -1.03
N ALA A 73 4.65 -13.51 -0.81
CA ALA A 73 4.43 -14.52 -1.85
C ALA A 73 3.04 -14.45 -2.50
N GLY A 74 2.00 -14.07 -1.74
CA GLY A 74 0.63 -13.93 -2.26
C GLY A 74 0.25 -12.51 -2.68
N LEU A 75 1.13 -11.53 -2.48
CA LEU A 75 0.84 -10.14 -2.82
C LEU A 75 0.68 -9.94 -4.34
N PRO A 76 1.55 -10.51 -5.21
CA PRO A 76 1.37 -10.41 -6.66
C PRO A 76 0.03 -10.99 -7.12
N ASP A 77 -0.35 -12.16 -6.63
CA ASP A 77 -1.61 -12.81 -7.00
C ASP A 77 -2.84 -12.02 -6.53
N ALA A 78 -2.78 -11.46 -5.32
CA ALA A 78 -3.82 -10.59 -4.80
C ALA A 78 -3.97 -9.30 -5.64
N MET A 79 -2.86 -8.72 -6.10
CA MET A 79 -2.89 -7.56 -7.01
C MET A 79 -3.54 -7.91 -8.37
N VAL A 80 -3.24 -9.09 -8.92
CA VAL A 80 -3.86 -9.58 -10.16
C VAL A 80 -5.37 -9.78 -9.98
N GLN A 81 -5.79 -10.43 -8.89
CA GLN A 81 -7.22 -10.63 -8.60
C GLN A 81 -7.98 -9.31 -8.43
N VAL A 82 -7.40 -8.32 -7.76
CA VAL A 82 -8.02 -6.99 -7.62
C VAL A 82 -8.16 -6.31 -8.98
N ALA A 83 -7.15 -6.41 -9.84
CA ALA A 83 -7.21 -5.86 -11.19
C ALA A 83 -8.30 -6.54 -12.05
N GLU A 84 -8.39 -7.87 -12.03
CA GLU A 84 -9.40 -8.65 -12.74
C GLU A 84 -10.82 -8.33 -12.23
N THR A 85 -11.00 -8.20 -10.92
CA THR A 85 -12.29 -7.85 -10.30
C THR A 85 -12.71 -6.42 -10.66
N SER A 86 -11.75 -5.49 -10.67
CA SER A 86 -12.00 -4.10 -11.08
C SER A 86 -12.36 -4.01 -12.57
N HIS A 87 -11.72 -4.82 -13.41
CA HIS A 87 -12.01 -4.86 -14.85
C HIS A 87 -13.40 -5.46 -15.14
N THR A 88 -13.75 -6.58 -14.48
CA THR A 88 -15.05 -7.25 -14.67
C THR A 88 -16.21 -6.44 -14.11
N SER A 89 -16.02 -5.73 -12.99
CA SER A 89 -17.03 -4.81 -12.45
C SER A 89 -17.26 -3.60 -13.38
N ALA A 90 -16.19 -3.00 -13.91
CA ALA A 90 -16.30 -1.93 -14.90
C ALA A 90 -17.06 -2.38 -16.18
N LEU A 91 -16.82 -3.61 -16.65
CA LEU A 91 -17.57 -4.20 -17.79
C LEU A 91 -19.05 -4.44 -17.48
N LYS A 92 -19.38 -4.92 -16.28
CA LYS A 92 -20.77 -5.12 -15.84
C LYS A 92 -21.52 -3.79 -15.66
N GLU A 93 -20.85 -2.75 -15.19
CA GLU A 93 -21.43 -1.42 -15.05
C GLU A 93 -21.68 -0.77 -16.41
N ASN A 94 -20.74 -0.92 -17.35
CA ASN A 94 -20.88 -0.42 -18.72
C ASN A 94 -22.03 -1.13 -19.49
N THR A 95 -22.15 -2.45 -19.34
CA THR A 95 -23.25 -3.22 -19.96
C THR A 95 -24.62 -2.86 -19.36
N ASN A 96 -24.71 -2.66 -18.04
CA ASN A 96 -25.95 -2.21 -17.39
C ASN A 96 -26.32 -0.77 -17.79
N ALA A 97 -25.34 0.13 -17.89
CA ALA A 97 -25.55 1.49 -18.39
C ALA A 97 -26.08 1.48 -19.83
N ARG A 98 -25.52 0.65 -20.70
CA ARG A 98 -25.97 0.51 -22.10
C ARG A 98 -27.35 -0.14 -22.23
N GLY A 99 -27.69 -1.09 -21.36
CA GLY A 99 -29.03 -1.69 -21.30
C GLY A 99 -30.10 -0.70 -20.81
N LYS A 100 -29.77 0.16 -19.85
CA LYS A 100 -30.66 1.24 -19.37
C LYS A 100 -30.88 2.32 -20.44
N THR A 101 -29.87 2.66 -21.22
CA THR A 101 -30.04 3.62 -22.34
C THR A 101 -30.92 3.05 -23.45
N TYR A 102 -30.85 1.75 -23.74
CA TYR A 102 -31.65 1.13 -24.80
C TYR A 102 -33.15 1.09 -24.43
N ASN A 103 -33.48 0.75 -23.19
CA ASN A 103 -34.87 0.72 -22.70
C ASN A 103 -35.50 2.12 -22.53
N ARG A 104 -34.71 3.19 -22.43
CA ARG A 104 -35.21 4.57 -22.35
C ARG A 104 -35.64 5.13 -23.71
N VAL A 105 -35.09 4.63 -24.82
CA VAL A 105 -35.43 5.13 -26.17
C VAL A 105 -36.76 4.54 -26.67
N GLU A 106 -37.16 3.34 -26.24
CA GLU A 106 -38.44 2.73 -26.65
C GLU A 106 -39.68 3.24 -25.89
N THR A 107 -39.52 4.04 -24.83
CA THR A 107 -40.64 4.53 -24.01
C THR A 107 -41.06 5.98 -24.30
N GLU A 108 -40.38 6.67 -25.22
CA GLU A 108 -40.63 8.10 -25.51
C GLU A 108 -41.31 8.34 -26.88
N SER A 109 -41.88 7.31 -27.52
CA SER A 109 -42.40 7.42 -28.90
C SER A 109 -43.86 6.98 -29.11
N THR A 110 -44.70 7.00 -28.07
CA THR A 110 -46.15 6.77 -28.22
C THR A 110 -46.98 7.74 -27.39
N ASP A 111 -46.90 9.04 -27.66
CA ASP A 111 -48.09 9.90 -27.55
C ASP A 111 -47.84 11.29 -28.14
N THR A 112 -48.40 11.54 -29.33
CA THR A 112 -48.90 12.87 -29.71
C THR A 112 -49.99 12.61 -30.75
N THR A 113 -51.22 12.49 -30.23
CA THR A 113 -52.46 12.68 -30.99
C THR A 113 -52.68 14.17 -31.23
#